data_AF-S9TML9-F1
#
_entry.id   AF-S9TML9-F1
#
_cell.length_a   1.000
_cell.length_b   1.000
_cell.length_c   1.000
_cell.angle_alpha   90.00
_cell.angle_beta   90.00
_cell.angle_gamma   90.00
#
_symmetry.space_group_name_H-M   'P 1'
#
loop_
_entity.id
_entity.type
_entity.pdbx_description
1 polymer ?
#
loop_
_entity_poly.entity_id
_entity_poly.type
_entity_poly.pdbx_seq_one_letter_code
_entity_poly.pdbx_strand_id
1 'polypeptide(L)'
;MRGIILASCYTDKVDTHNALKKNRDNMIVKEILNALTGLIIGLDIKMAETLLKTKDFTPYKDKICLAIETCRRYKIMNPDMLRTDYVKFLYMVQDAVQSEALNEILGFSVAAELLTVGRYARENGFEEMLRDPRLPLCITPVPLMKSRDVLNKCLRCKDQTVNELLRATGAKHRVDENTVEIAVRSLNDANCFSNDNVKTTEQLLELLKTYFKPGSSTQGTDLSITEGKDGSRLTHEHRRQYYYVLQSLTLWKNICRQMYSLWTIAEEDMLNPNEKYELRSTGQGLQRVQKAPTLYRAIQDVLAQTKQELGEWVGSERIHLGDDQVPNAFHFIDKYGQVSRILIPILRTLEHIDLLEKGDGSRLHSKGDGQHYRDYVAEVWGSGEKAKQAVLRVLFPVRIRWQRWRQHGRRRQLH
;
A
#
# COMPACT_ATOMS: atom_id res chain seq x y z
N MET A 1 -4.67 18.02 -11.47
CA MET A 1 -5.34 17.08 -10.53
C MET A 1 -5.04 17.34 -9.06
N ARG A 2 -3.78 17.24 -8.57
CA ARG A 2 -3.48 17.42 -7.13
C ARG A 2 -4.10 18.67 -6.50
N GLY A 3 -4.00 19.84 -7.15
CA GLY A 3 -4.60 21.07 -6.65
C GLY A 3 -6.13 21.01 -6.52
N ILE A 4 -6.81 20.32 -7.44
CA ILE A 4 -8.28 20.13 -7.43
C ILE A 4 -8.67 19.23 -6.28
N ILE A 5 -7.94 18.14 -6.07
CA ILE A 5 -8.19 17.20 -4.97
C ILE A 5 -8.04 17.91 -3.62
N LEU A 6 -6.99 18.74 -3.47
CA LEU A 6 -6.74 19.49 -2.23
C LEU A 6 -7.74 20.61 -1.99
N ALA A 7 -8.22 21.28 -3.05
CA ALA A 7 -9.25 22.31 -2.95
C ALA A 7 -10.66 21.73 -2.77
N SER A 8 -10.84 20.45 -3.08
CA SER A 8 -12.14 19.79 -3.05
C SER A 8 -12.45 19.24 -1.66
N CYS A 9 -13.43 19.84 -0.98
CA CYS A 9 -14.05 19.27 0.22
C CYS A 9 -15.20 18.31 -0.16
N TYR A 10 -15.00 17.47 -1.19
CA TYR A 10 -16.06 16.65 -1.81
C TYR A 10 -16.83 15.80 -0.79
N THR A 11 -16.11 14.93 -0.07
CA THR A 11 -16.69 14.01 0.92
C THR A 11 -17.37 14.74 2.06
N ASP A 12 -16.87 15.93 2.44
CA ASP A 12 -17.41 16.74 3.53
C ASP A 12 -18.78 17.34 3.14
N LYS A 13 -19.10 17.36 1.83
CA LYS A 13 -20.40 17.79 1.30
C LYS A 13 -21.32 16.59 1.07
N VAL A 14 -20.86 15.56 0.35
CA VAL A 14 -21.74 14.48 -0.15
C VAL A 14 -21.89 13.29 0.80
N ASP A 15 -20.93 13.05 1.70
CA ASP A 15 -20.94 11.92 2.64
C ASP A 15 -21.36 12.40 4.03
N THR A 16 -22.49 13.12 4.11
CA THR A 16 -23.06 13.62 5.36
C THR A 16 -24.48 13.12 5.57
N HIS A 17 -24.90 13.01 6.83
CA HIS A 17 -26.30 12.70 7.15
C HIS A 17 -27.28 13.72 6.55
N ASN A 18 -26.86 14.98 6.41
CA ASN A 18 -27.69 16.02 5.79
C ASN A 18 -27.81 15.82 4.28
N ALA A 19 -26.74 15.41 3.60
CA ALA A 19 -26.78 15.08 2.16
C ALA A 19 -27.73 13.91 1.90
N LEU A 20 -27.67 12.86 2.73
CA LEU A 20 -28.57 11.69 2.65
C LEU A 20 -30.06 12.05 2.82
N LYS A 21 -30.38 13.06 3.63
CA LYS A 21 -31.76 13.54 3.82
C LYS A 21 -32.25 14.46 2.69
N LYS A 22 -31.32 15.03 1.92
CA LYS A 22 -31.60 15.92 0.78
C LYS A 22 -31.42 15.14 -0.52
N ASN A 23 -31.32 15.86 -1.64
CA ASN A 23 -30.97 15.27 -2.92
C ASN A 23 -29.44 15.17 -3.06
N ARG A 24 -28.87 14.06 -2.54
CA ARG A 24 -27.43 13.76 -2.61
C ARG A 24 -26.93 13.66 -4.05
N ASP A 25 -27.71 13.09 -4.95
CA ASP A 25 -27.32 12.89 -6.35
C ASP A 25 -27.10 14.22 -7.08
N ASN A 26 -27.99 15.20 -6.86
CA ASN A 26 -27.78 16.56 -7.39
C ASN A 26 -26.50 17.22 -6.84
N MET A 27 -26.15 16.94 -5.58
CA MET A 27 -24.89 17.43 -5.00
C MET A 27 -23.68 16.76 -5.64
N ILE A 28 -23.74 15.44 -5.87
CA ILE A 28 -22.71 14.66 -6.58
C ILE A 28 -22.48 15.26 -7.97
N VAL A 29 -23.54 15.42 -8.76
CA VAL A 29 -23.47 15.99 -10.11
C VAL A 29 -22.82 17.37 -10.07
N LYS A 30 -23.32 18.27 -9.22
CA LYS A 30 -22.79 19.65 -9.10
C LYS A 30 -21.31 19.67 -8.73
N GLU A 31 -20.91 18.91 -7.71
CA GLU A 31 -19.54 18.94 -7.20
C GLU A 31 -18.55 18.30 -8.18
N ILE A 32 -18.94 17.25 -8.89
CA ILE A 32 -18.08 16.63 -9.91
C ILE A 32 -17.94 17.56 -11.12
N LEU A 33 -19.03 18.15 -11.62
CA LEU A 33 -18.95 19.12 -12.73
C LEU A 33 -18.06 20.33 -12.38
N ASN A 34 -18.13 20.81 -11.14
CA ASN A 34 -17.22 21.86 -10.66
C ASN A 34 -15.76 21.40 -10.66
N ALA A 35 -15.48 20.19 -10.19
CA ALA A 35 -14.12 19.63 -10.18
C ALA A 35 -13.57 19.44 -11.61
N LEU A 36 -14.39 18.95 -12.54
CA LEU A 36 -14.03 18.80 -13.95
C LEU A 36 -13.84 20.16 -14.63
N THR A 37 -14.67 21.16 -14.33
CA THR A 37 -14.47 22.53 -14.82
C THR A 37 -13.14 23.10 -14.33
N GLY A 38 -12.83 22.93 -13.04
CA GLY A 38 -11.54 23.31 -12.46
C GLY A 38 -10.35 22.59 -13.10
N LEU A 39 -10.54 21.33 -13.53
CA LEU A 39 -9.54 20.61 -14.31
C LEU A 39 -9.28 21.26 -15.66
N ILE A 40 -10.34 21.58 -16.41
CA ILE A 40 -10.18 22.20 -17.73
C ILE A 40 -9.55 23.59 -17.61
N ILE A 41 -9.95 24.39 -16.62
CA ILE A 41 -9.29 25.68 -16.30
C ILE A 41 -7.80 25.50 -16.03
N GLY A 42 -7.44 24.49 -15.24
CA GLY A 42 -6.04 24.20 -14.91
C GLY A 42 -5.21 23.65 -16.07
N LEU A 43 -5.86 23.16 -17.14
CA LEU A 43 -5.19 22.69 -18.36
C LEU A 43 -4.99 23.84 -19.35
N ASP A 44 -6.04 24.59 -19.66
CA ASP A 44 -6.00 25.70 -20.62
C ASP A 44 -7.21 26.66 -20.43
N ILE A 45 -6.93 27.95 -20.24
CA ILE A 45 -7.95 29.00 -20.04
C ILE A 45 -8.88 29.13 -21.27
N LYS A 46 -8.36 28.99 -22.50
CA LYS A 46 -9.18 29.09 -23.72
C LYS A 46 -10.14 27.91 -23.82
N MET A 47 -9.69 26.71 -23.45
CA MET A 47 -10.58 25.54 -23.36
C MET A 47 -11.69 25.77 -22.33
N ALA A 48 -11.36 26.36 -21.19
CA ALA A 48 -12.35 26.68 -20.17
C ALA A 48 -13.37 27.73 -20.64
N GLU A 49 -12.96 28.75 -21.41
CA GLU A 49 -13.89 29.72 -21.99
C GLU A 49 -14.91 29.04 -22.91
N THR A 50 -14.47 28.11 -23.76
CA THR A 50 -15.35 27.31 -24.61
C THR A 50 -16.28 26.43 -23.77
N LEU A 51 -15.76 25.74 -22.76
CA LEU A 51 -16.56 24.91 -21.85
C LEU A 51 -17.64 25.72 -21.12
N LEU A 52 -17.32 26.91 -20.61
CA LEU A 52 -18.27 27.76 -19.88
C LEU A 52 -19.39 28.28 -20.78
N LYS A 53 -19.13 28.50 -22.08
CA LYS A 53 -20.13 28.90 -23.07
C LYS A 53 -21.01 27.74 -23.52
N THR A 54 -20.41 26.60 -23.84
CA THR A 54 -21.09 25.43 -24.43
C THR A 54 -21.72 24.51 -23.40
N LYS A 55 -21.14 24.45 -22.20
CA LYS A 55 -21.46 23.49 -21.12
C LYS A 55 -21.31 22.02 -21.55
N ASP A 56 -20.51 21.76 -22.58
CA ASP A 56 -20.29 20.41 -23.12
C ASP A 56 -18.88 19.91 -22.77
N PHE A 57 -18.82 18.78 -22.06
CA PHE A 57 -17.58 18.13 -21.64
C PHE A 57 -17.03 17.15 -22.68
N THR A 58 -17.83 16.76 -23.68
CA THR A 58 -17.50 15.72 -24.67
C THR A 58 -16.15 15.96 -25.37
N PRO A 59 -15.81 17.19 -25.82
CA PRO A 59 -14.52 17.45 -26.49
C PRO A 59 -13.30 17.26 -25.59
N TYR A 60 -13.50 17.18 -24.27
CA TYR A 60 -12.43 17.06 -23.27
C TYR A 60 -12.34 15.68 -22.64
N LYS A 61 -13.17 14.71 -23.08
CA LYS A 61 -13.22 13.33 -22.59
C LYS A 61 -11.82 12.74 -22.38
N ASP A 62 -11.00 12.71 -23.41
CA ASP A 62 -9.69 12.05 -23.35
C ASP A 62 -8.75 12.73 -22.34
N LYS A 63 -8.80 14.07 -22.25
CA LYS A 63 -7.99 14.83 -21.28
C LYS A 63 -8.43 14.56 -19.85
N ILE A 64 -9.75 14.48 -19.61
CA ILE A 64 -10.34 14.19 -18.31
C ILE A 64 -9.98 12.77 -17.87
N CYS A 65 -10.23 11.78 -18.72
CA CYS A 65 -9.95 10.39 -18.43
C CYS A 65 -8.45 10.16 -18.19
N LEU A 66 -7.58 10.76 -19.03
CA LEU A 66 -6.13 10.68 -18.86
C LEU A 66 -5.67 11.31 -17.54
N ALA A 67 -6.21 12.48 -17.16
CA ALA A 67 -5.84 13.15 -15.93
C ALA A 67 -6.26 12.33 -14.68
N ILE A 68 -7.45 11.73 -14.70
CA ILE A 68 -7.96 10.88 -13.62
C ILE A 68 -7.15 9.60 -13.52
N GLU A 69 -6.94 8.88 -14.63
CA GLU A 69 -6.13 7.66 -14.69
C GLU A 69 -4.70 7.92 -14.22
N THR A 70 -4.06 8.99 -14.71
CA THR A 70 -2.69 9.35 -14.34
C THR A 70 -2.59 9.63 -12.84
N CYS A 71 -3.60 10.28 -12.24
CA CYS A 71 -3.62 10.53 -10.80
C CYS A 71 -3.73 9.23 -10.00
N ARG A 72 -4.51 8.26 -10.48
CA ARG A 72 -4.65 6.94 -9.86
C ARG A 72 -3.35 6.16 -9.93
N ARG A 73 -2.76 6.04 -11.12
CA ARG A 73 -1.47 5.37 -11.34
C ARG A 73 -0.34 6.03 -10.55
N TYR A 74 -0.30 7.36 -10.48
CA TYR A 74 0.66 8.10 -9.65
C TYR A 74 0.56 7.70 -8.18
N LYS A 75 -0.64 7.59 -7.62
CA LYS A 75 -0.82 7.15 -6.23
C LYS A 75 -0.34 5.71 -6.02
N ILE A 76 -0.68 4.81 -6.93
CA ILE A 76 -0.26 3.40 -6.87
C ILE A 76 1.27 3.30 -6.85
N MET A 77 1.95 4.05 -7.73
CA MET A 77 3.41 4.13 -7.79
C MET A 77 4.03 4.82 -6.57
N ASN A 78 3.28 5.72 -5.92
CA ASN A 78 3.77 6.52 -4.80
C ASN A 78 2.79 6.47 -3.62
N PRO A 79 2.66 5.34 -2.89
CA PRO A 79 1.66 5.19 -1.83
C PRO A 79 1.80 6.21 -0.69
N ASP A 80 2.96 6.84 -0.54
CA ASP A 80 3.25 7.92 0.40
C ASP A 80 2.65 9.28 0.04
N MET A 81 2.29 9.48 -1.22
CA MET A 81 1.72 10.73 -1.70
C MET A 81 0.20 10.73 -1.55
N LEU A 82 -0.42 11.91 -1.38
CA LEU A 82 -1.87 12.08 -1.28
C LEU A 82 -2.53 11.21 -0.17
N ARG A 83 -1.89 11.03 0.99
CA ARG A 83 -2.35 10.08 2.02
C ARG A 83 -3.79 10.33 2.49
N THR A 84 -4.11 11.58 2.82
CA THR A 84 -5.44 11.96 3.35
C THR A 84 -6.47 12.23 2.26
N ASP A 85 -6.00 12.55 1.05
CA ASP A 85 -6.86 13.13 0.02
C ASP A 85 -7.17 12.15 -1.11
N TYR A 86 -6.35 11.11 -1.30
CA TYR A 86 -6.57 10.14 -2.37
C TYR A 86 -7.89 9.38 -2.19
N VAL A 87 -8.26 9.02 -0.96
CA VAL A 87 -9.54 8.36 -0.70
C VAL A 87 -10.72 9.24 -1.11
N LYS A 88 -10.64 10.56 -0.86
CA LYS A 88 -11.68 11.53 -1.25
C LYS A 88 -11.78 11.63 -2.77
N PHE A 89 -10.63 11.64 -3.44
CA PHE A 89 -10.56 11.60 -4.90
C PHE A 89 -11.15 10.30 -5.46
N LEU A 90 -10.80 9.14 -4.91
CA LEU A 90 -11.31 7.86 -5.36
C LEU A 90 -12.83 7.76 -5.15
N TYR A 91 -13.36 8.29 -4.04
CA TYR A 91 -14.79 8.39 -3.79
C TYR A 91 -15.52 9.31 -4.77
N MET A 92 -14.90 10.44 -5.14
CA MET A 92 -15.42 11.31 -6.19
C MET A 92 -15.47 10.59 -7.55
N VAL A 93 -14.43 9.83 -7.89
CA VAL A 93 -14.41 9.02 -9.13
C VAL A 93 -15.42 7.88 -9.06
N GLN A 94 -15.57 7.23 -7.90
CA GLN A 94 -16.57 6.20 -7.68
C GLN A 94 -17.99 6.72 -7.91
N ASP A 95 -18.33 7.87 -7.35
CA ASP A 95 -19.62 8.52 -7.62
C ASP A 95 -19.77 8.93 -9.08
N ALA A 96 -18.69 9.39 -9.70
CA ALA A 96 -18.72 9.77 -11.11
C ALA A 96 -19.03 8.58 -12.03
N VAL A 97 -18.55 7.39 -11.68
CA VAL A 97 -18.83 6.16 -12.44
C VAL A 97 -20.22 5.62 -12.16
N GLN A 98 -20.69 5.69 -10.90
CA GLN A 98 -21.96 5.08 -10.47
C GLN A 98 -23.19 5.97 -10.67
N SER A 99 -23.02 7.29 -10.84
CA SER A 99 -24.13 8.23 -11.05
C SER A 99 -24.65 8.18 -12.49
N GLU A 100 -25.84 7.61 -12.69
CA GLU A 100 -26.53 7.56 -13.99
C GLU A 100 -26.78 8.97 -14.54
N ALA A 101 -27.29 9.89 -13.72
CA ALA A 101 -27.53 11.28 -14.10
C ALA A 101 -26.26 12.02 -14.56
N LEU A 102 -25.12 11.78 -13.91
CA LEU A 102 -23.86 12.39 -14.34
C LEU A 102 -23.38 11.79 -15.67
N ASN A 103 -23.46 10.47 -15.82
CA ASN A 103 -23.07 9.80 -17.06
C ASN A 103 -23.92 10.28 -18.26
N GLU A 104 -25.21 10.53 -18.06
CA GLU A 104 -26.09 11.16 -19.07
C GLU A 104 -25.64 12.57 -19.44
N ILE A 105 -25.32 13.41 -18.45
CA ILE A 105 -24.87 14.80 -18.68
C ILE A 105 -23.51 14.83 -19.39
N LEU A 106 -22.58 13.96 -19.00
CA LEU A 106 -21.24 13.94 -19.57
C LEU A 106 -21.20 13.25 -20.93
N GLY A 107 -22.06 12.25 -21.17
CA GLY A 107 -22.00 11.40 -22.37
C GLY A 107 -20.82 10.42 -22.38
N PHE A 108 -20.06 10.31 -21.29
CA PHE A 108 -18.96 9.36 -21.13
C PHE A 108 -18.66 9.07 -19.66
N SER A 109 -18.03 7.91 -19.40
CA SER A 109 -17.47 7.60 -18.08
C SER A 109 -16.10 8.24 -17.91
N VAL A 110 -15.89 8.90 -16.77
CA VAL A 110 -14.64 9.60 -16.46
C VAL A 110 -13.49 8.67 -16.03
N ALA A 111 -13.79 7.43 -15.66
CA ALA A 111 -12.80 6.47 -15.20
C ALA A 111 -12.40 5.53 -16.33
N ALA A 112 -11.20 5.72 -16.86
CA ALA A 112 -10.56 4.72 -17.70
C ALA A 112 -9.95 3.60 -16.86
N GLU A 113 -9.79 2.43 -17.46
CA GLU A 113 -8.96 1.35 -16.91
C GLU A 113 -7.50 1.82 -16.75
N LEU A 114 -6.80 1.32 -15.74
CA LEU A 114 -5.41 1.68 -15.48
C LEU A 114 -4.49 1.17 -16.59
N LEU A 115 -3.54 2.01 -17.01
CA LEU A 115 -2.51 1.60 -17.95
C LEU A 115 -1.41 0.80 -17.22
N THR A 116 -1.52 -0.53 -17.28
CA THR A 116 -0.49 -1.44 -16.75
C THR A 116 0.66 -1.64 -17.76
N VAL A 117 1.82 -2.11 -17.30
CA VAL A 117 2.93 -2.46 -18.21
C VAL A 117 2.52 -3.54 -19.21
N GLY A 118 1.71 -4.53 -18.78
CA GLY A 118 1.18 -5.57 -19.65
C GLY A 118 0.34 -4.99 -20.78
N ARG A 119 -0.59 -4.10 -20.45
CA ARG A 119 -1.43 -3.41 -21.43
C ARG A 119 -0.61 -2.50 -22.35
N TYR A 120 0.30 -1.71 -21.79
CA TYR A 120 1.21 -0.85 -22.54
C TYR A 120 2.05 -1.65 -23.55
N ALA A 121 2.62 -2.78 -23.15
CA ALA A 121 3.40 -3.64 -24.04
C ALA A 121 2.54 -4.29 -25.13
N ARG A 122 1.29 -4.67 -24.81
CA ARG A 122 0.34 -5.21 -25.79
C ARG A 122 -0.09 -4.18 -26.83
N GLU A 123 -0.48 -2.98 -26.39
CA GLU A 123 -0.91 -1.89 -27.27
C GLU A 123 0.22 -1.42 -28.21
N ASN A 124 1.48 -1.58 -27.79
CA ASN A 124 2.66 -1.29 -28.60
C ASN A 124 3.27 -2.52 -29.29
N GLY A 125 2.67 -3.72 -29.18
CA GLY A 125 3.09 -4.90 -29.95
C GLY A 125 4.34 -5.65 -29.47
N PHE A 126 4.76 -5.49 -28.21
CA PHE A 126 5.95 -6.13 -27.64
C PHE A 126 5.70 -6.93 -26.35
N GLU A 127 4.44 -7.33 -26.07
CA GLU A 127 4.05 -8.08 -24.86
C GLU A 127 4.89 -9.36 -24.62
N GLU A 128 5.42 -9.98 -25.67
CA GLU A 128 6.29 -11.17 -25.58
C GLU A 128 7.57 -10.92 -24.76
N MET A 129 8.07 -9.67 -24.70
CA MET A 129 9.22 -9.29 -23.87
C MET A 129 9.00 -9.62 -22.39
N LEU A 130 7.74 -9.64 -21.92
CA LEU A 130 7.41 -9.98 -20.53
C LEU A 130 7.75 -11.42 -20.15
N ARG A 131 8.04 -12.28 -21.15
CA ARG A 131 8.49 -13.67 -20.99
C ARG A 131 9.97 -13.85 -21.28
N ASP A 132 10.70 -12.78 -21.59
CA ASP A 132 12.15 -12.87 -21.89
C ASP A 132 12.92 -13.30 -20.62
N PRO A 133 13.78 -14.34 -20.71
CA PRO A 133 14.49 -14.87 -19.54
C PRO A 133 15.49 -13.88 -18.93
N ARG A 134 15.88 -12.82 -19.66
CA ARG A 134 16.76 -11.74 -19.16
C ARG A 134 16.00 -10.73 -18.31
N LEU A 135 14.68 -10.60 -18.50
CA LEU A 135 13.87 -9.57 -17.84
C LEU A 135 13.98 -9.58 -16.31
N PRO A 136 13.96 -10.74 -15.60
CA PRO A 136 14.16 -10.76 -14.15
C PRO A 136 15.46 -10.09 -13.70
N LEU A 137 16.57 -10.24 -14.43
CA LEU A 137 17.83 -9.56 -14.13
C LEU A 137 17.74 -8.06 -14.40
N CYS A 138 17.11 -7.67 -15.51
CA CYS A 138 16.92 -6.27 -15.90
C CYS A 138 16.14 -5.47 -14.83
N ILE A 139 15.13 -6.09 -14.20
CA ILE A 139 14.25 -5.42 -13.24
C ILE A 139 14.67 -5.61 -11.77
N THR A 140 15.68 -6.43 -11.50
CA THR A 140 16.15 -6.70 -10.12
C THR A 140 17.28 -5.74 -9.74
N PRO A 141 17.18 -5.00 -8.62
CA PRO A 141 18.25 -4.13 -8.15
C PRO A 141 19.53 -4.90 -7.83
N VAL A 142 20.68 -4.32 -8.16
CA VAL A 142 21.97 -4.87 -7.71
C VAL A 142 22.10 -4.57 -6.21
N PRO A 143 22.30 -5.59 -5.35
CA PRO A 143 22.40 -5.39 -3.92
C PRO A 143 23.65 -4.59 -3.55
N LEU A 144 23.64 -3.95 -2.39
CA LEU A 144 24.83 -3.31 -1.84
C LEU A 144 25.91 -4.35 -1.54
N MET A 145 27.14 -4.10 -1.97
CA MET A 145 28.28 -5.00 -1.79
C MET A 145 29.46 -4.26 -1.16
N LYS A 146 30.24 -4.97 -0.33
CA LYS A 146 31.46 -4.41 0.29
C LYS A 146 32.56 -4.12 -0.73
N SER A 147 32.73 -5.01 -1.72
CA SER A 147 33.71 -4.81 -2.79
C SER A 147 33.13 -3.92 -3.89
N ARG A 148 33.76 -2.76 -4.08
CA ARG A 148 33.39 -1.82 -5.16
C ARG A 148 33.64 -2.42 -6.54
N ASP A 149 34.67 -3.25 -6.69
CA ASP A 149 34.98 -3.90 -7.97
C ASP A 149 33.91 -4.92 -8.37
N VAL A 150 33.46 -5.73 -7.43
CA VAL A 150 32.36 -6.69 -7.67
C VAL A 150 31.06 -5.93 -7.98
N LEU A 151 30.75 -4.88 -7.20
CA LEU A 151 29.58 -4.02 -7.45
C LEU A 151 29.61 -3.45 -8.87
N ASN A 152 30.72 -2.85 -9.28
CA ASN A 152 30.87 -2.25 -10.62
C ASN A 152 30.81 -3.30 -11.74
N LYS A 153 31.33 -4.52 -11.51
CA LYS A 153 31.17 -5.64 -12.47
C LYS A 153 29.70 -6.05 -12.61
N CYS A 154 28.96 -6.19 -11.51
CA CYS A 154 27.54 -6.52 -11.53
C CYS A 154 26.69 -5.44 -12.19
N LEU A 155 26.95 -4.16 -11.89
CA LEU A 155 26.27 -3.03 -12.53
C LEU A 155 26.49 -3.04 -14.05
N ARG A 156 27.74 -3.18 -14.50
CA ARG A 156 28.05 -3.27 -15.94
C ARG A 156 27.36 -4.46 -16.62
N CYS A 157 27.37 -5.63 -15.99
CA CYS A 157 26.69 -6.82 -16.51
C CYS A 157 25.18 -6.58 -16.66
N LYS A 158 24.55 -5.95 -15.65
CA LYS A 158 23.14 -5.57 -15.71
C LYS A 158 22.88 -4.57 -16.85
N ASP A 159 23.67 -3.51 -16.96
CA ASP A 159 23.51 -2.49 -17.99
C ASP A 159 23.65 -3.10 -19.40
N GLN A 160 24.61 -4.00 -19.61
CA GLN A 160 24.76 -4.74 -20.86
C GLN A 160 23.52 -5.57 -21.16
N THR A 161 23.03 -6.33 -20.19
CA THR A 161 21.86 -7.19 -20.36
C THR A 161 20.59 -6.39 -20.66
N VAL A 162 20.41 -5.23 -20.01
CA VAL A 162 19.30 -4.31 -20.30
C VAL A 162 19.40 -3.83 -21.74
N ASN A 163 20.54 -3.30 -22.17
CA ASN A 163 20.73 -2.80 -23.54
C ASN A 163 20.51 -3.90 -24.60
N GLU A 164 20.96 -5.13 -24.35
CA GLU A 164 20.71 -6.27 -25.22
C GLU A 164 19.23 -6.63 -25.30
N LEU A 165 18.49 -6.55 -24.19
CA LEU A 165 17.04 -6.77 -24.17
C LEU A 165 16.31 -5.70 -24.97
N LEU A 166 16.65 -4.42 -24.78
CA LEU A 166 16.05 -3.29 -25.49
C LEU A 166 16.26 -3.40 -26.99
N ARG A 167 17.51 -3.60 -27.44
CA ARG A 167 17.86 -3.77 -28.86
C ARG A 167 17.17 -4.96 -29.50
N ALA A 168 17.21 -6.12 -28.83
CA ALA A 168 16.60 -7.35 -29.36
C ALA A 168 15.08 -7.20 -29.49
N THR A 169 14.43 -6.60 -28.49
CA THR A 169 12.97 -6.37 -28.50
C THR A 169 12.59 -5.32 -29.55
N GLY A 170 13.31 -4.20 -29.59
CA GLY A 170 13.10 -3.13 -30.57
C GLY A 170 13.23 -3.62 -32.01
N ALA A 171 14.30 -4.39 -32.30
CA ALA A 171 14.52 -4.97 -33.63
C ALA A 171 13.44 -6.01 -34.00
N LYS A 172 13.09 -6.91 -33.08
CA LYS A 172 12.11 -7.98 -33.34
C LYS A 172 10.70 -7.44 -33.58
N HIS A 173 10.27 -6.50 -32.74
CA HIS A 173 8.90 -5.98 -32.74
C HIS A 173 8.75 -4.68 -33.54
N ARG A 174 9.85 -4.14 -34.11
CA ARG A 174 9.88 -2.86 -34.86
C ARG A 174 9.35 -1.68 -34.03
N VAL A 175 9.73 -1.65 -32.75
CA VAL A 175 9.37 -0.60 -31.80
C VAL A 175 10.62 0.17 -31.38
N ASP A 176 10.44 1.45 -31.07
CA ASP A 176 11.53 2.29 -30.56
C ASP A 176 12.07 1.74 -29.23
N GLU A 177 13.39 1.78 -29.04
CA GLU A 177 14.03 1.27 -27.82
C GLU A 177 13.56 2.03 -26.58
N ASN A 178 13.25 3.33 -26.67
CA ASN A 178 12.76 4.09 -25.51
C ASN A 178 11.36 3.62 -25.08
N THR A 179 10.51 3.22 -26.02
CA THR A 179 9.19 2.64 -25.72
C THR A 179 9.34 1.36 -24.89
N VAL A 180 10.29 0.49 -25.26
CA VAL A 180 10.60 -0.72 -24.49
C VAL A 180 11.22 -0.37 -23.13
N GLU A 181 12.12 0.62 -23.11
CA GLU A 181 12.81 1.06 -21.90
C GLU A 181 11.83 1.58 -20.83
N ILE A 182 10.80 2.31 -21.23
CA ILE A 182 9.73 2.77 -20.32
C ILE A 182 9.08 1.59 -19.60
N ALA A 183 8.78 0.49 -20.31
CA ALA A 183 8.21 -0.71 -19.72
C ALA A 183 9.18 -1.38 -18.73
N VAL A 184 10.45 -1.54 -19.12
CA VAL A 184 11.48 -2.16 -18.26
C VAL A 184 11.72 -1.33 -16.99
N ARG A 185 11.83 0.00 -17.12
CA ARG A 185 12.01 0.90 -15.97
C ARG A 185 10.81 0.88 -15.03
N SER A 186 9.59 0.87 -15.58
CA SER A 186 8.36 0.78 -14.78
C SER A 186 8.29 -0.52 -13.98
N LEU A 187 8.69 -1.65 -14.57
CA LEU A 187 8.79 -2.94 -13.88
C LEU A 187 9.90 -2.94 -12.83
N ASN A 188 11.05 -2.34 -13.13
CA ASN A 188 12.15 -2.19 -12.17
C ASN A 188 11.69 -1.39 -10.94
N ASP A 189 11.02 -0.26 -11.12
CA ASP A 189 10.52 0.58 -10.02
C ASP A 189 9.48 -0.18 -9.16
N ALA A 190 8.54 -0.88 -9.81
CA ALA A 190 7.57 -1.72 -9.11
C ALA A 190 8.26 -2.85 -8.32
N ASN A 191 9.28 -3.49 -8.89
CA ASN A 191 10.03 -4.55 -8.25
C ASN A 191 10.87 -4.02 -7.06
N CYS A 192 11.53 -2.87 -7.20
CA CYS A 192 12.22 -2.17 -6.11
C CYS A 192 11.27 -1.94 -4.93
N PHE A 193 10.12 -1.34 -5.20
CA PHE A 193 9.15 -1.04 -4.16
C PHE A 193 8.64 -2.31 -3.47
N SER A 194 8.25 -3.35 -4.22
CA SER A 194 7.82 -4.62 -3.64
C SER A 194 8.92 -5.25 -2.78
N ASN A 195 10.17 -5.27 -3.25
CA ASN A 195 11.29 -5.85 -2.53
C ASN A 195 11.59 -5.11 -1.22
N ASP A 196 11.56 -3.79 -1.21
CA ASP A 196 11.81 -3.01 0.01
C ASP A 196 10.73 -3.25 1.08
N ASN A 197 9.46 -3.36 0.66
CA ASN A 197 8.37 -3.65 1.59
C ASN A 197 8.44 -5.08 2.14
N VAL A 198 8.78 -6.05 1.29
CA VAL A 198 8.99 -7.45 1.67
C VAL A 198 10.17 -7.59 2.63
N LYS A 199 11.31 -6.97 2.31
CA LYS A 199 12.55 -7.02 3.09
C LYS A 199 12.33 -6.56 4.53
N THR A 200 11.59 -5.47 4.71
CA THR A 200 11.25 -4.95 6.04
C THR A 200 10.52 -6.01 6.89
N THR A 201 9.61 -6.77 6.27
CA THR A 201 8.88 -7.83 6.96
C THR A 201 9.74 -9.06 7.21
N GLU A 202 10.61 -9.41 6.25
CA GLU A 202 11.57 -10.52 6.36
C GLU A 202 12.58 -10.30 7.50
N GLN A 203 13.12 -9.09 7.65
CA GLN A 203 14.02 -8.75 8.76
C GLN A 203 13.34 -8.98 10.12
N LEU A 204 12.06 -8.63 10.25
CA LEU A 204 11.33 -8.86 11.50
C LEU A 204 11.01 -10.34 11.74
N LEU A 205 10.73 -11.10 10.68
CA LEU A 205 10.59 -12.56 10.74
C LEU A 205 11.89 -13.24 11.20
N GLU A 206 13.04 -12.77 10.71
CA GLU A 206 14.36 -13.27 11.11
C GLU A 206 14.62 -12.99 12.59
N LEU A 207 14.28 -11.78 13.08
CA LEU A 207 14.40 -11.43 14.48
C LEU A 207 13.50 -12.28 15.38
N LEU A 208 12.26 -12.57 14.96
CA LEU A 208 11.36 -13.51 15.65
C LEU A 208 12.01 -14.90 15.75
N LYS A 209 12.51 -15.44 14.64
CA LYS A 209 13.10 -16.78 14.58
C LYS A 209 14.42 -16.88 15.35
N THR A 210 15.17 -15.79 15.41
CA THR A 210 16.45 -15.71 16.12
C THR A 210 16.22 -15.72 17.63
N TYR A 211 15.39 -14.80 18.14
CA TYR A 211 15.27 -14.56 19.57
C TYR A 211 14.16 -15.33 20.29
N PHE A 212 13.18 -15.87 19.56
CA PHE A 212 12.03 -16.56 20.15
C PHE A 212 11.93 -17.99 19.60
N LYS A 213 11.61 -18.95 20.47
CA LYS A 213 11.49 -20.37 20.12
C LYS A 213 10.15 -20.92 20.59
N PRO A 214 9.34 -21.57 19.73
CA PRO A 214 7.98 -21.96 20.08
C PRO A 214 7.88 -22.96 21.24
N GLY A 215 8.93 -23.78 21.45
CA GLY A 215 8.94 -24.83 22.48
C GLY A 215 9.52 -24.41 23.82
N SER A 216 10.07 -23.19 23.96
CA SER A 216 10.74 -22.77 25.18
C SER A 216 10.71 -21.26 25.33
N SER A 217 10.24 -20.79 26.49
CA SER A 217 10.24 -19.36 26.84
C SER A 217 10.94 -19.12 28.17
N THR A 218 11.76 -18.08 28.21
CA THR A 218 12.26 -17.46 29.44
C THR A 218 11.42 -16.22 29.76
N GLN A 219 11.59 -15.62 30.94
CA GLN A 219 10.89 -14.36 31.29
C GLN A 219 11.15 -13.24 30.25
N GLY A 220 12.32 -13.21 29.62
CA GLY A 220 12.68 -12.24 28.59
C GLY A 220 12.10 -12.52 27.19
N THR A 221 11.64 -13.74 26.94
CA THR A 221 11.17 -14.21 25.62
C THR A 221 9.74 -14.73 25.63
N ASP A 222 9.05 -14.72 26.79
CA ASP A 222 7.65 -15.08 26.84
C ASP A 222 6.80 -14.09 26.03
N LEU A 223 5.90 -14.65 25.20
CA LEU A 223 5.01 -13.94 24.30
C LEU A 223 3.55 -14.11 24.72
N SER A 224 3.28 -14.78 25.83
CA SER A 224 1.93 -15.06 26.29
C SER A 224 1.11 -13.78 26.44
N ILE A 225 -0.17 -13.87 26.09
CA ILE A 225 -1.14 -12.79 26.23
C ILE A 225 -2.38 -13.30 26.95
N THR A 226 -3.00 -12.41 27.71
CA THR A 226 -4.25 -12.69 28.43
C THR A 226 -5.24 -11.60 28.09
N GLU A 227 -6.46 -11.98 27.72
CA GLU A 227 -7.55 -11.05 27.48
C GLU A 227 -7.73 -10.06 28.64
N GLY A 228 -7.94 -8.78 28.31
CA GLY A 228 -8.10 -7.70 29.29
C GLY A 228 -6.80 -7.12 29.84
N LYS A 229 -5.67 -7.84 29.72
CA LYS A 229 -4.35 -7.34 30.14
C LYS A 229 -3.66 -6.60 29.00
N ASP A 230 -3.08 -5.43 29.28
CA ASP A 230 -2.33 -4.59 28.31
C ASP A 230 -3.10 -4.34 26.99
N GLY A 231 -4.44 -4.30 27.08
CA GLY A 231 -5.32 -4.12 25.92
C GLY A 231 -5.41 -5.34 24.98
N SER A 232 -5.02 -6.54 25.42
CA SER A 232 -5.26 -7.77 24.67
C SER A 232 -6.74 -8.13 24.64
N ARG A 233 -7.18 -8.68 23.50
CA ARG A 233 -8.53 -9.25 23.29
C ARG A 233 -8.49 -10.77 23.11
N LEU A 234 -7.30 -11.35 23.19
CA LEU A 234 -7.05 -12.76 22.97
C LEU A 234 -6.25 -13.28 24.16
N THR A 235 -6.43 -14.57 24.44
CA THR A 235 -5.62 -15.31 25.41
C THR A 235 -4.85 -16.39 24.65
N HIS A 236 -3.54 -16.26 24.60
CA HIS A 236 -2.65 -17.23 23.95
C HIS A 236 -1.47 -17.53 24.89
N GLU A 237 -1.12 -18.80 25.01
CA GLU A 237 0.17 -19.21 25.54
C GLU A 237 1.32 -18.86 24.58
N HIS A 238 2.56 -18.86 25.07
CA HIS A 238 3.76 -18.51 24.31
C HIS A 238 3.81 -19.17 22.92
N ARG A 239 3.68 -20.50 22.87
CA ARG A 239 3.76 -21.26 21.62
C ARG A 239 2.73 -20.79 20.60
N ARG A 240 1.48 -20.62 21.03
CA ARG A 240 0.38 -20.18 20.17
C ARG A 240 0.60 -18.75 19.68
N GLN A 241 1.07 -17.85 20.56
CA GLN A 241 1.37 -16.47 20.14
C GLN A 241 2.56 -16.41 19.18
N TYR A 242 3.61 -17.21 19.38
CA TYR A 242 4.73 -17.31 18.44
C TYR A 242 4.25 -17.64 17.03
N TYR A 243 3.44 -18.70 16.87
CA TYR A 243 2.92 -19.09 15.55
C TYR A 243 1.94 -18.05 14.99
N TYR A 244 1.12 -17.42 15.83
CA TYR A 244 0.24 -16.33 15.39
C TYR A 244 1.04 -15.15 14.78
N VAL A 245 2.15 -14.78 15.40
CA VAL A 245 3.03 -13.69 14.93
C VAL A 245 3.77 -14.11 13.66
N LEU A 246 4.33 -15.33 13.63
CA LEU A 246 5.00 -15.89 12.45
C LEU A 246 4.07 -15.90 11.23
N GLN A 247 2.85 -16.39 11.39
CA GLN A 247 1.84 -16.45 10.34
C GLN A 247 1.41 -15.05 9.88
N SER A 248 1.20 -14.13 10.83
CA SER A 248 0.79 -12.76 10.51
C SER A 248 1.85 -12.02 9.70
N LEU A 249 3.13 -12.10 10.11
CA LEU A 249 4.23 -11.47 9.39
C LEU A 249 4.46 -12.12 8.02
N THR A 250 4.33 -13.44 7.90
CA THR A 250 4.46 -14.14 6.61
C THR A 250 3.33 -13.75 5.66
N LEU A 251 2.10 -13.61 6.16
CA LEU A 251 0.98 -13.12 5.38
C LEU A 251 1.20 -11.67 4.92
N TRP A 252 1.71 -10.80 5.80
CA TRP A 252 2.04 -9.41 5.43
C TRP A 252 3.11 -9.37 4.34
N LYS A 253 4.16 -10.18 4.47
CA LYS A 253 5.20 -10.36 3.43
C LYS A 253 4.58 -10.74 2.09
N ASN A 254 3.70 -11.74 2.07
CA ASN A 254 3.09 -12.25 0.84
C ASN A 254 2.08 -11.25 0.22
N ILE A 255 1.33 -10.50 1.03
CA ILE A 255 0.48 -9.39 0.56
C ILE A 255 1.33 -8.25 -0.01
N CYS A 256 2.37 -7.79 0.71
CA CYS A 256 3.25 -6.72 0.26
C CYS A 256 3.98 -7.07 -1.05
N ARG A 257 4.35 -8.34 -1.24
CA ARG A 257 4.96 -8.82 -2.49
C ARG A 257 4.05 -8.62 -3.70
N GLN A 258 2.73 -8.73 -3.51
CA GLN A 258 1.72 -8.61 -4.56
C GLN A 258 0.98 -7.26 -4.55
N MET A 259 1.49 -6.27 -3.79
CA MET A 259 0.78 -5.03 -3.49
C MET A 259 0.27 -4.30 -4.74
N TYR A 260 1.08 -4.17 -5.79
CA TYR A 260 0.65 -3.50 -7.02
C TYR A 260 -0.53 -4.18 -7.71
N SER A 261 -0.48 -5.51 -7.84
CA SER A 261 -1.57 -6.27 -8.45
C SER A 261 -2.84 -6.18 -7.60
N LEU A 262 -2.71 -6.35 -6.28
CA LEU A 262 -3.83 -6.23 -5.35
C LEU A 262 -4.44 -4.82 -5.37
N TRP A 263 -3.63 -3.78 -5.50
CA TRP A 263 -4.12 -2.39 -5.60
C TRP A 263 -4.90 -2.17 -6.90
N THR A 264 -4.38 -2.63 -8.04
CA THR A 264 -5.08 -2.57 -9.32
C THR A 264 -6.46 -3.24 -9.23
N ILE A 265 -6.52 -4.46 -8.70
CA ILE A 265 -7.77 -5.21 -8.48
C ILE A 265 -8.71 -4.46 -7.53
N ALA A 266 -8.18 -3.88 -6.45
CA ALA A 266 -8.97 -3.14 -5.49
C ALA A 266 -9.66 -1.91 -6.11
N GLU A 267 -8.96 -1.19 -6.98
CA GLU A 267 -9.57 -0.06 -7.66
C GLU A 267 -10.57 -0.46 -8.74
N GLU A 268 -10.34 -1.58 -9.43
CA GLU A 268 -11.31 -2.15 -10.37
C GLU A 268 -12.61 -2.52 -9.65
N ASP A 269 -12.52 -3.20 -8.50
CA ASP A 269 -13.70 -3.51 -7.67
C ASP A 269 -14.37 -2.21 -7.17
N MET A 270 -13.61 -1.21 -6.72
CA MET A 270 -14.15 0.07 -6.25
C MET A 270 -14.94 0.83 -7.32
N LEU A 271 -14.40 0.84 -8.53
CA LEU A 271 -14.93 1.60 -9.67
C LEU A 271 -15.80 0.74 -10.59
N ASN A 272 -16.19 -0.45 -10.16
CA ASN A 272 -17.11 -1.29 -10.91
C ASN A 272 -18.51 -0.65 -10.92
N PRO A 273 -19.07 -0.26 -12.09
CA PRO A 273 -20.40 0.33 -12.17
C PRO A 273 -21.51 -0.63 -11.75
N ASN A 274 -21.26 -1.95 -11.82
CA ASN A 274 -22.24 -2.99 -11.51
C ASN A 274 -22.26 -3.36 -10.01
N GLU A 275 -21.30 -2.91 -9.21
CA GLU A 275 -21.22 -3.18 -7.78
C GLU A 275 -21.40 -1.86 -7.01
N LYS A 276 -22.65 -1.47 -6.74
CA LYS A 276 -22.95 -0.23 -6.01
C LYS A 276 -22.52 -0.33 -4.54
N TYR A 277 -22.03 0.77 -3.97
CA TYR A 277 -21.78 0.83 -2.53
C TYR A 277 -23.05 1.24 -1.76
N GLU A 278 -23.08 0.93 -0.47
CA GLU A 278 -24.07 1.43 0.47
C GLU A 278 -23.42 2.44 1.42
N LEU A 279 -23.97 3.66 1.50
CA LEU A 279 -23.50 4.65 2.48
C LEU A 279 -24.20 4.42 3.82
N ARG A 280 -23.52 3.78 4.77
CA ARG A 280 -24.09 3.45 6.09
C ARG A 280 -23.11 3.59 7.24
N SER A 281 -23.64 3.67 8.45
CA SER A 281 -22.83 3.74 9.66
C SER A 281 -22.31 2.35 10.03
N THR A 282 -21.00 2.23 10.23
CA THR A 282 -20.33 0.95 10.58
C THR A 282 -19.88 0.90 12.05
N GLY A 283 -20.31 1.88 12.85
CA GLY A 283 -19.76 2.13 14.18
C GLY A 283 -18.38 2.81 14.16
N GLN A 284 -17.79 3.01 12.98
CA GLN A 284 -16.55 3.78 12.74
C GLN A 284 -16.84 5.12 12.03
N GLY A 285 -18.09 5.59 12.09
CA GLY A 285 -18.60 6.70 11.29
C GLY A 285 -19.39 6.21 10.07
N LEU A 286 -19.81 7.17 9.24
CA LEU A 286 -20.49 6.92 7.98
C LEU A 286 -19.46 6.47 6.93
N GLN A 287 -19.68 5.32 6.31
CA GLN A 287 -18.73 4.70 5.39
C GLN A 287 -19.43 4.23 4.11
N ARG A 288 -18.70 4.28 3.00
CA ARG A 288 -19.10 3.64 1.74
C ARG A 288 -18.74 2.17 1.80
N VAL A 289 -19.73 1.34 2.11
CA VAL A 289 -19.55 -0.11 2.23
C VAL A 289 -19.81 -0.75 0.88
N GLN A 290 -18.82 -1.44 0.31
CA GLN A 290 -18.91 -2.04 -1.02
C GLN A 290 -18.21 -3.39 -1.03
N LYS A 291 -18.84 -4.40 -1.64
CA LYS A 291 -18.19 -5.69 -1.85
C LYS A 291 -17.01 -5.52 -2.82
N ALA A 292 -16.01 -6.37 -2.64
CA ALA A 292 -14.84 -6.42 -3.52
C ALA A 292 -14.51 -7.88 -3.83
N PRO A 293 -15.33 -8.54 -4.69
CA PRO A 293 -15.26 -9.98 -4.89
C PRO A 293 -13.96 -10.42 -5.57
N THR A 294 -13.38 -9.60 -6.44
CA THR A 294 -12.14 -9.92 -7.15
C THR A 294 -10.96 -9.84 -6.20
N LEU A 295 -10.89 -8.76 -5.41
CA LEU A 295 -9.88 -8.60 -4.37
C LEU A 295 -10.01 -9.68 -3.30
N TYR A 296 -11.25 -10.03 -2.91
CA TYR A 296 -11.49 -11.08 -1.94
C TYR A 296 -10.85 -12.41 -2.37
N ARG A 297 -11.09 -12.84 -3.62
CA ARG A 297 -10.50 -14.07 -4.18
C ARG A 297 -8.97 -13.98 -4.24
N ALA A 298 -8.43 -12.86 -4.72
CA ALA A 298 -6.98 -12.66 -4.78
C ALA A 298 -6.33 -12.80 -3.39
N ILE A 299 -6.93 -12.22 -2.35
CA ILE A 299 -6.43 -12.35 -0.96
C ILE A 299 -6.62 -13.76 -0.39
N GLN A 300 -7.69 -14.46 -0.77
CA GLN A 300 -7.84 -15.88 -0.43
C GLN A 300 -6.71 -16.72 -1.00
N ASP A 301 -6.28 -16.46 -2.24
CA ASP A 301 -5.16 -17.17 -2.85
C ASP A 301 -3.84 -16.86 -2.13
N VAL A 302 -3.60 -15.59 -1.76
CA VAL A 302 -2.42 -15.21 -0.94
C VAL A 302 -2.46 -15.92 0.42
N LEU A 303 -3.63 -16.00 1.06
CA LEU A 303 -3.80 -16.70 2.32
C LEU A 303 -3.53 -18.20 2.17
N ALA A 304 -4.06 -18.83 1.12
CA ALA A 304 -3.86 -20.24 0.83
C ALA A 304 -2.37 -20.56 0.59
N GLN A 305 -1.68 -19.75 -0.21
CA GLN A 305 -0.24 -19.86 -0.43
C GLN A 305 0.54 -19.73 0.88
N THR A 306 0.16 -18.78 1.73
CA THR A 306 0.81 -18.57 3.03
C THR A 306 0.59 -19.77 3.97
N LYS A 307 -0.61 -20.36 3.97
CA LYS A 307 -0.90 -21.57 4.74
C LYS A 307 -0.08 -22.75 4.22
N GLN A 308 0.06 -22.90 2.91
CA GLN A 308 0.90 -23.93 2.32
C GLN A 308 2.39 -23.76 2.69
N GLU A 309 2.88 -22.52 2.75
CA GLU A 309 4.26 -22.21 3.17
C GLU A 309 4.54 -22.59 4.63
N LEU A 310 3.55 -22.46 5.53
CA LEU A 310 3.75 -22.61 6.98
C LEU A 310 3.19 -23.91 7.58
N GLY A 311 2.27 -24.59 6.90
CA GLY A 311 1.55 -25.75 7.43
C GLY A 311 0.42 -25.35 8.38
N GLU A 312 0.63 -25.51 9.69
CA GLU A 312 -0.38 -25.21 10.72
C GLU A 312 -0.81 -23.74 10.70
N TRP A 313 -2.10 -23.48 10.95
CA TRP A 313 -2.70 -22.14 10.94
C TRP A 313 -3.43 -21.84 12.26
N VAL A 314 -2.96 -20.83 12.98
CA VAL A 314 -3.53 -20.32 14.24
C VAL A 314 -4.35 -19.04 13.99
N GLY A 315 -4.01 -18.31 12.93
CA GLY A 315 -4.70 -17.08 12.52
C GLY A 315 -6.16 -17.27 12.15
N SER A 316 -6.87 -16.16 11.92
CA SER A 316 -8.24 -16.18 11.42
C SER A 316 -8.27 -16.54 9.94
N GLU A 317 -9.20 -17.40 9.56
CA GLU A 317 -9.47 -17.71 8.14
C GLU A 317 -10.40 -16.70 7.48
N ARG A 318 -11.19 -15.97 8.28
CA ARG A 318 -12.14 -14.98 7.78
C ARG A 318 -11.42 -13.73 7.30
N ILE A 319 -11.56 -13.39 6.02
CA ILE A 319 -11.15 -12.09 5.46
C ILE A 319 -12.30 -11.10 5.58
N HIS A 320 -12.04 -9.95 6.22
CA HIS A 320 -12.96 -8.83 6.30
C HIS A 320 -12.75 -7.91 5.10
N LEU A 321 -13.78 -7.75 4.27
CA LEU A 321 -13.75 -6.93 3.07
C LEU A 321 -15.18 -6.65 2.59
N GLY A 322 -15.53 -5.37 2.44
CA GLY A 322 -16.91 -4.98 2.13
C GLY A 322 -17.88 -5.11 3.31
N ASP A 323 -17.37 -4.93 4.53
CA ASP A 323 -18.16 -5.08 5.76
C ASP A 323 -17.88 -3.96 6.78
N ASP A 324 -18.44 -4.06 7.99
CA ASP A 324 -18.31 -3.02 9.01
C ASP A 324 -16.87 -2.81 9.50
N GLN A 325 -16.00 -3.81 9.34
CA GLN A 325 -14.61 -3.75 9.78
C GLN A 325 -13.71 -3.18 8.68
N VAL A 326 -13.96 -3.58 7.43
CA VAL A 326 -13.24 -3.12 6.24
C VAL A 326 -14.27 -2.73 5.19
N PRO A 327 -14.72 -1.46 5.19
CA PRO A 327 -15.87 -1.02 4.38
C PRO A 327 -15.72 -1.28 2.88
N ASN A 328 -14.53 -1.17 2.34
CA ASN A 328 -14.30 -1.30 0.90
C ASN A 328 -12.86 -1.70 0.58
N ALA A 329 -12.59 -1.97 -0.71
CA ALA A 329 -11.30 -2.44 -1.18
C ALA A 329 -10.15 -1.47 -0.88
N PHE A 330 -10.39 -0.16 -0.96
CA PHE A 330 -9.36 0.84 -0.67
C PHE A 330 -8.90 0.79 0.79
N HIS A 331 -9.83 0.66 1.75
CA HIS A 331 -9.48 0.51 3.17
C HIS A 331 -8.60 -0.73 3.42
N PHE A 332 -8.85 -1.81 2.68
CA PHE A 332 -8.03 -3.01 2.76
C PHE A 332 -6.60 -2.70 2.29
N ILE A 333 -6.44 -2.15 1.09
CA ILE A 333 -5.13 -1.86 0.52
C ILE A 333 -4.36 -0.83 1.35
N ASP A 334 -5.00 0.25 1.80
CA ASP A 334 -4.35 1.29 2.60
C ASP A 334 -3.78 0.71 3.91
N LYS A 335 -4.49 -0.23 4.56
CA LYS A 335 -4.00 -0.91 5.76
C LYS A 335 -2.67 -1.63 5.50
N TYR A 336 -2.56 -2.37 4.41
CA TYR A 336 -1.35 -3.13 4.10
C TYR A 336 -0.24 -2.26 3.48
N GLY A 337 -0.61 -1.18 2.78
CA GLY A 337 0.33 -0.16 2.32
C GLY A 337 1.05 0.58 3.46
N GLN A 338 0.56 0.47 4.70
CA GLN A 338 1.19 1.05 5.89
C GLN A 338 2.19 0.11 6.59
N VAL A 339 2.26 -1.18 6.24
CA VAL A 339 3.06 -2.18 6.98
C VAL A 339 4.51 -1.73 7.13
N SER A 340 5.18 -1.40 6.03
CA SER A 340 6.60 -1.01 6.08
C SER A 340 6.82 0.28 6.86
N ARG A 341 5.88 1.24 6.82
CA ARG A 341 5.97 2.47 7.62
C ARG A 341 5.92 2.19 9.12
N ILE A 342 5.15 1.18 9.52
CA ILE A 342 5.07 0.77 10.92
C ILE A 342 6.36 0.05 11.33
N LEU A 343 6.88 -0.81 10.45
CA LEU A 343 8.03 -1.67 10.77
C LEU A 343 9.39 -0.95 10.68
N ILE A 344 9.60 -0.05 9.71
CA ILE A 344 10.87 0.65 9.47
C ILE A 344 11.39 1.37 10.74
N PRO A 345 10.59 2.18 11.47
CA PRO A 345 11.06 2.83 12.68
C PRO A 345 11.52 1.83 13.75
N ILE A 346 10.83 0.70 13.87
CA ILE A 346 11.18 -0.36 14.83
C ILE A 346 12.52 -0.98 14.45
N LEU A 347 12.69 -1.39 13.20
CA LEU A 347 13.94 -1.99 12.73
C LEU A 347 15.11 -1.01 12.90
N ARG A 348 14.90 0.27 12.59
CA ARG A 348 15.90 1.32 12.84
C ARG A 348 16.24 1.43 14.32
N THR A 349 15.26 1.39 15.22
CA THR A 349 15.53 1.37 16.67
C THR A 349 16.38 0.16 17.06
N LEU A 350 16.07 -1.03 16.55
CA LEU A 350 16.84 -2.24 16.84
C LEU A 350 18.27 -2.15 16.30
N GLU A 351 18.47 -1.62 15.09
CA GLU A 351 19.80 -1.36 14.52
C GLU A 351 20.59 -0.33 15.34
N HIS A 352 19.94 0.70 15.86
CA HIS A 352 20.60 1.71 16.70
C HIS A 352 21.05 1.13 18.05
N ILE A 353 20.35 0.14 18.60
CA ILE A 353 20.80 -0.56 19.81
C ILE A 353 22.19 -1.18 19.61
N ASP A 354 22.47 -1.75 18.42
CA ASP A 354 23.80 -2.31 18.12
C ASP A 354 24.88 -1.23 18.10
N LEU A 355 24.54 -0.02 17.65
CA LEU A 355 25.48 1.10 17.61
C LEU A 355 25.79 1.60 19.04
N LEU A 356 24.77 1.67 19.90
CA LEU A 356 24.91 2.04 21.31
C LEU A 356 25.77 1.03 22.06
N GLU A 357 25.54 -0.27 21.87
CA GLU A 357 26.34 -1.33 22.49
C GLU A 357 27.80 -1.30 22.02
N LYS A 358 28.03 -1.04 20.73
CA LYS A 358 29.39 -0.85 20.18
C LYS A 358 30.05 0.44 20.65
N GLY A 359 29.34 1.37 21.29
CA GLY A 359 29.86 2.68 21.67
C GLY A 359 30.33 3.51 20.47
N ASP A 360 29.76 3.26 19.28
CA ASP A 360 30.14 3.95 18.05
C ASP A 360 29.54 5.36 18.02
N GLY A 361 30.25 6.30 18.66
CA GLY A 361 29.90 7.72 18.73
C GLY A 361 29.98 8.47 17.39
N SER A 362 30.51 7.85 16.32
CA SER A 362 30.66 8.52 15.02
C SER A 362 29.32 8.78 14.32
N ARG A 363 28.30 8.00 14.67
CA ARG A 363 26.92 8.11 14.15
C ARG A 363 25.93 8.65 15.19
N LEU A 364 26.39 8.96 16.40
CA LEU A 364 25.57 9.55 17.46
C LEU A 364 25.76 11.06 17.43
N HIS A 365 24.70 11.81 17.71
CA HIS A 365 24.73 13.28 17.69
C HIS A 365 25.64 13.89 18.76
N SER A 366 26.11 13.10 19.73
CA SER A 366 27.02 13.48 20.81
C SER A 366 28.40 12.84 20.62
N LYS A 367 29.35 13.62 20.08
CA LYS A 367 30.77 13.23 20.05
C LYS A 367 31.31 13.20 21.47
N GLY A 368 31.55 12.02 22.02
CA GLY A 368 32.21 11.84 23.34
C GLY A 368 31.51 10.85 24.29
N ASP A 369 30.24 10.54 24.07
CA ASP A 369 29.41 9.79 25.04
C ASP A 369 29.26 8.30 24.73
N GLY A 370 30.04 7.76 23.78
CA GLY A 370 29.92 6.36 23.33
C GLY A 370 30.07 5.34 24.45
N GLN A 371 30.96 5.61 25.41
CA GLN A 371 31.15 4.75 26.59
C GLN A 371 29.93 4.79 27.52
N HIS A 372 29.40 5.98 27.79
CA HIS A 372 28.21 6.16 28.64
C HIS A 372 26.99 5.39 28.08
N TYR A 373 26.78 5.41 26.76
CA TYR A 373 25.69 4.64 26.16
C TYR A 373 25.89 3.13 26.24
N ARG A 374 27.13 2.65 26.06
CA ARG A 374 27.45 1.23 26.24
C ARG A 374 27.19 0.79 27.68
N ASP A 375 27.64 1.59 28.65
CA ASP A 375 27.47 1.33 30.07
C ASP A 375 25.98 1.29 30.44
N TYR A 376 25.19 2.24 29.93
CA TYR A 376 23.74 2.23 30.10
C TYR A 376 23.06 0.96 29.55
N VAL A 377 23.43 0.52 28.34
CA VAL A 377 22.88 -0.72 27.75
C VAL A 377 23.23 -1.94 28.61
N ALA A 378 24.48 -2.02 29.08
CA ALA A 378 24.94 -3.11 29.94
C ALA A 378 24.25 -3.08 31.32
N GLU A 379 24.09 -1.90 31.93
CA GLU A 379 23.49 -1.75 33.25
C GLU A 379 21.98 -2.05 33.24
N VAL A 380 21.24 -1.42 32.31
CA VAL A 380 19.77 -1.50 32.31
C VAL A 380 19.26 -2.78 31.67
N TRP A 381 19.91 -3.23 30.58
CA TRP A 381 19.42 -4.34 29.78
C TRP A 381 20.34 -5.57 29.84
N GLY A 382 21.57 -5.44 30.32
CA GLY A 382 22.59 -6.50 30.32
C GLY A 382 23.30 -6.69 28.99
N SER A 383 22.60 -6.49 27.87
CA SER A 383 23.16 -6.53 26.50
C SER A 383 22.21 -5.88 25.51
N GLY A 384 22.73 -5.50 24.34
CA GLY A 384 21.93 -5.04 23.21
C GLY A 384 20.93 -6.09 22.74
N GLU A 385 21.29 -7.38 22.80
CA GLU A 385 20.38 -8.49 22.51
C GLU A 385 19.16 -8.47 23.43
N LYS A 386 19.37 -8.39 24.75
CA LYS A 386 18.26 -8.32 25.73
C LYS A 386 17.41 -7.08 25.56
N ALA A 387 18.01 -5.93 25.22
CA ALA A 387 17.27 -4.71 24.90
C ALA A 387 16.37 -4.90 23.66
N LYS A 388 16.90 -5.52 22.60
CA LYS A 388 16.12 -5.87 21.39
C LYS A 388 14.98 -6.83 21.71
N GLN A 389 15.24 -7.87 22.50
CA GLN A 389 14.23 -8.82 22.95
C GLN A 389 13.10 -8.11 23.70
N ALA A 390 13.43 -7.17 24.60
CA ALA A 390 12.43 -6.40 25.33
C ALA A 390 11.53 -5.56 24.39
N VAL A 391 12.10 -4.90 23.39
CA VAL A 391 11.34 -4.15 22.37
C VAL A 391 10.42 -5.08 21.57
N LEU A 392 10.95 -6.21 21.09
CA LEU A 392 10.20 -7.17 20.29
C LEU A 392 9.10 -7.87 21.11
N ARG A 393 9.33 -8.13 22.39
CA ARG A 393 8.34 -8.67 23.33
C ARG A 393 7.16 -7.72 23.55
N VAL A 394 7.33 -6.41 23.35
CA VAL A 394 6.19 -5.48 23.37
C VAL A 394 5.48 -5.45 22.02
N LEU A 395 6.22 -5.57 20.93
CA LEU A 395 5.68 -5.48 19.57
C LEU A 395 4.81 -6.67 19.19
N PHE A 396 5.36 -7.89 19.33
CA PHE A 396 4.77 -9.13 18.84
C PHE A 396 3.42 -9.49 19.50
N PRO A 397 3.22 -9.27 20.80
CA PRO A 397 1.94 -9.58 21.45
C PRO A 397 0.85 -8.54 21.17
N VAL A 398 1.21 -7.26 21.04
CA VAL A 398 0.24 -6.15 21.10
C VAL A 398 -0.07 -5.55 19.74
N ARG A 399 0.89 -5.46 18.81
CA ARG A 399 0.75 -4.61 17.62
C ARG A 399 0.66 -5.35 16.28
N ILE A 400 1.09 -6.60 16.22
CA ILE A 400 0.87 -7.46 15.05
C ILE A 400 -0.50 -8.11 15.22
N ARG A 401 -1.57 -7.33 14.99
CA ARG A 401 -2.94 -7.84 15.06
C ARG A 401 -3.63 -7.68 13.71
N TRP A 402 -4.19 -8.79 13.23
CA TRP A 402 -4.84 -8.86 11.94
C TRP A 402 -6.24 -8.23 11.94
N GLN A 403 -6.93 -8.16 13.08
CA GLN A 403 -8.41 -8.20 13.01
C GLN A 403 -9.21 -6.92 13.20
N ARG A 404 -8.75 -5.84 13.86
CA ARG A 404 -9.63 -4.66 14.01
C ARG A 404 -8.83 -3.37 14.08
N TRP A 405 -9.27 -2.37 13.29
CA TRP A 405 -8.95 -0.97 13.53
C TRP A 405 -9.24 -0.61 14.99
N ARG A 406 -8.48 0.35 15.53
CA ARG A 406 -8.83 1.00 16.79
C ARG A 406 -10.25 1.54 16.68
N GLN A 407 -11.21 0.91 17.36
CA GLN A 407 -12.45 1.58 17.75
C GLN A 407 -12.09 2.62 18.83
N HIS A 408 -11.52 3.75 18.44
CA HIS A 408 -11.56 4.94 19.29
C HIS A 408 -12.92 5.59 19.10
N GLY A 409 -13.92 5.04 19.79
CA GLY A 409 -15.30 5.46 19.64
C GLY A 409 -16.23 4.73 20.58
N ARG A 410 -15.94 4.76 21.89
CA ARG A 410 -16.90 4.81 23.01
C ARG A 410 -16.20 4.47 24.32
N ARG A 411 -15.86 5.52 25.05
CA ARG A 411 -16.07 5.68 26.50
C ARG A 411 -15.54 7.05 26.87
N ARG A 412 -16.39 8.07 26.69
CA ARG A 412 -16.49 9.26 27.55
C ARG A 412 -17.54 10.22 26.99
N GLN A 413 -18.40 10.64 27.91
CA GLN A 413 -19.41 11.70 27.87
C GLN A 413 -20.76 11.38 27.21
N LEU A 414 -21.90 11.56 27.87
CA LEU A 414 -22.26 11.81 29.28
C LEU A 414 -23.79 11.71 29.39
N HIS A 415 -24.31 11.74 30.62
CA HIS A 415 -25.66 12.19 30.95
C HIS A 415 -26.04 13.51 30.26
#